data_AF-A0A929JVI9-F1
#
_entry.id   AF-A0A929JVI9-F1
#
_cell.length_a   1.000
_cell.length_b   1.000
_cell.length_c   1.000
_cell.angle_alpha   90.00
_cell.angle_beta   90.00
_cell.angle_gamma   90.00
#
_symmetry.space_group_name_H-M   'P 1'
#
loop_
_entity.id
_entity.type
_entity.pdbx_description
1 polymer ?
#
loop_
_entity_poly.entity_id
_entity_poly.type
_entity_poly.pdbx_seq_one_letter_code
_entity_poly.pdbx_strand_id
1 'polypeptide(L)' 'MSIKEKLIEGLELKYIGKAFAGFNEENPVVEFLGYDCIGFINIWVKYNGKQVFTSIFDVAIL' A
#
# COMPACT_ATOMS: atom_id res chain seq x y z
N MET A 1 -18.98 0.80 -2.17
CA MET A 1 -17.82 1.68 -1.91
C MET A 1 -16.57 0.90 -2.25
N SER A 2 -15.83 1.37 -3.24
CA SER A 2 -14.55 0.76 -3.61
C SER A 2 -13.47 1.23 -2.63
N ILE A 3 -12.54 0.35 -2.26
CA ILE A 3 -11.35 0.71 -1.45
C ILE A 3 -10.63 1.94 -2.03
N LYS A 4 -10.67 2.09 -3.36
CA LYS A 4 -10.12 3.24 -4.09
C LYS A 4 -10.58 4.60 -3.57
N GLU A 5 -11.83 4.70 -3.12
CA GLU A 5 -12.47 5.94 -2.67
C GLU A 5 -12.09 6.31 -1.23
N LYS A 6 -11.44 5.39 -0.51
CA LYS A 6 -11.05 5.56 0.89
C LYS A 6 -9.55 5.79 1.08
N LEU A 7 -8.74 5.60 0.04
CA LEU A 7 -7.30 5.81 0.11
C LEU A 7 -6.97 7.29 -0.03
N ILE A 8 -6.30 7.83 0.98
CA ILE A 8 -5.83 9.22 1.05
C ILE A 8 -4.33 9.17 1.35
N GLU A 9 -3.54 10.04 0.74
CA GLU A 9 -2.10 10.13 0.99
C GLU A 9 -1.81 10.24 2.51
N GLY A 10 -0.83 9.48 3.00
CA GLY A 10 -0.50 9.37 4.41
C GLY A 10 -1.33 8.34 5.20
N LEU A 11 -2.33 7.70 4.60
CA LEU A 11 -3.12 6.67 5.26
C LEU A 11 -2.29 5.41 5.54
N GLU A 12 -2.31 4.93 6.77
CA GLU A 12 -1.72 3.65 7.14
C GLU A 12 -2.59 2.48 6.66
N LEU A 13 -1.94 1.51 6.02
CA LEU A 13 -2.55 0.31 5.47
C LEU A 13 -1.80 -0.92 5.98
N LYS A 14 -2.50 -2.05 6.02
CA LYS A 14 -1.88 -3.36 6.24
C LYS A 14 -1.51 -3.97 4.89
N TYR A 15 -0.24 -4.25 4.68
CA TYR A 15 0.23 -5.02 3.53
C TYR A 15 -0.16 -6.49 3.69
N ILE A 16 -0.85 -7.04 2.71
CA ILE A 16 -1.33 -8.43 2.65
C ILE A 16 -0.88 -9.16 1.38
N GLY A 17 -0.12 -8.49 0.51
CA GLY A 17 0.41 -9.08 -0.71
C GLY A 17 1.58 -10.02 -0.46
N LYS A 18 2.19 -10.45 -1.57
CA LYS A 18 3.38 -11.30 -1.51
C LYS A 18 4.55 -10.55 -0.84
N ALA A 19 5.22 -11.22 0.09
CA ALA A 19 6.42 -10.69 0.73
C ALA A 19 7.50 -10.30 -0.29
N PHE A 20 8.20 -9.20 -0.02
CA PHE A 20 9.29 -8.68 -0.83
C PHE A 20 10.57 -8.52 0.01
N ALA A 21 11.70 -8.22 -0.65
CA ALA A 21 13.00 -8.14 0.02
C ALA A 21 12.99 -7.09 1.15
N GLY A 22 13.19 -7.55 2.39
CA GLY A 22 13.19 -6.70 3.58
C GLY A 22 11.81 -6.42 4.18
N PHE A 23 10.75 -7.09 3.71
CA PHE A 23 9.43 -7.08 4.35
C PHE A 23 9.45 -7.89 5.66
N ASN A 24 8.91 -7.32 6.74
CA ASN A 24 8.71 -8.00 8.02
C ASN A 24 7.22 -8.26 8.23
N GLU A 25 6.82 -9.54 8.24
CA GLU A 25 5.44 -9.97 8.46
C GLU A 25 4.89 -9.62 9.85
N GLU A 26 5.76 -9.46 10.86
CA GLU A 26 5.36 -9.02 12.20
C GLU A 26 4.98 -7.54 12.24
N ASN A 27 5.50 -6.73 11.30
CA ASN A 27 5.13 -5.34 11.14
C ASN A 27 4.78 -5.04 9.66
N PRO A 28 3.58 -5.43 9.21
CA PRO A 28 3.16 -5.31 7.82
C PRO A 28 2.54 -3.94 7.51
N VAL A 29 2.81 -2.90 8.32
CA VAL A 29 2.18 -1.58 8.15
C VAL A 29 2.93 -0.77 7.10
N VAL A 30 2.20 -0.20 6.15
CA VAL A 30 2.70 0.67 5.07
C VAL A 30 1.89 1.96 5.02
N GLU A 31 2.50 3.06 4.57
CA GLU A 31 1.82 4.34 4.38
C GLU A 31 1.49 4.53 2.90
N PHE A 32 0.23 4.85 2.56
CA PHE A 32 -0.18 5.10 1.18
C PHE A 32 0.38 6.43 0.67
N LEU A 33 1.05 6.39 -0.49
CA LEU A 33 1.64 7.58 -1.11
C LEU A 33 0.84 8.09 -2.31
N GLY A 34 0.03 7.25 -2.93
CA GLY A 34 -0.75 7.65 -4.10
C GLY A 34 -0.88 6.56 -5.15
N TYR A 35 -1.62 6.88 -6.21
CA TYR A 35 -1.73 6.06 -7.40
C TYR A 35 -0.61 6.40 -8.37
N ASP A 36 -0.12 5.39 -9.08
CA ASP A 36 0.86 5.59 -10.15
C ASP A 36 0.26 6.33 -11.36
N CYS A 37 -1.00 6.02 -11.69
CA CYS A 37 -1.78 6.68 -12.73
C CYS A 37 -3.26 6.72 -12.35
N ILE A 38 -3.97 7.77 -12.78
CA ILE A 38 -5.40 7.96 -12.50
C ILE A 38 -6.20 6.76 -13.05
N GLY A 39 -6.85 6.01 -12.16
CA GLY A 39 -7.75 4.90 -12.49
C GLY A 39 -7.15 3.50 -12.37
N PHE A 40 -5.83 3.35 -12.22
CA PHE A 40 -5.18 2.05 -12.14
C PHE A 40 -5.31 1.38 -10.75
N ILE A 41 -4.90 0.11 -10.71
CA ILE A 41 -4.86 -0.70 -9.49
C ILE A 41 -3.50 -0.61 -8.78
N ASN A 42 -2.49 -0.04 -9.44
CA ASN A 42 -1.15 0.07 -8.88
C ASN A 42 -1.03 1.35 -8.05
N ILE A 43 -0.37 1.21 -6.91
CA ILE A 43 -0.20 2.24 -5.90
C ILE A 43 1.26 2.26 -5.43
N TRP A 44 1.66 3.41 -4.95
CA TRP A 44 2.91 3.58 -4.23
C TRP A 44 2.62 3.57 -2.73
N VAL A 45 3.40 2.81 -1.99
CA VAL A 45 3.36 2.78 -0.52
C VAL A 45 4.75 2.99 0.05
N LYS A 46 4.85 3.49 1.27
CA LYS A 46 6.09 3.65 2.00
C LYS A 46 6.18 2.58 3.08
N TYR A 47 7.26 1.81 3.05
CA TYR A 47 7.58 0.80 4.05
C TYR A 47 9.00 1.01 4.58
N ASN A 48 9.16 1.20 5.90
CA ASN A 48 10.46 1.45 6.53
C ASN A 48 11.30 2.53 5.82
N GLY A 49 10.64 3.62 5.38
CA GLY A 49 11.28 4.74 4.69
C GLY A 49 11.56 4.51 3.20
N LYS A 50 11.26 3.34 2.64
CA LYS A 50 11.42 3.02 1.21
C LYS A 50 10.08 3.07 0.48
N GLN A 51 10.08 3.56 -0.75
CA GLN A 51 8.92 3.48 -1.63
C GLN A 51 8.84 2.08 -2.25
N VAL A 52 7.65 1.50 -2.20
CA VAL A 52 7.34 0.18 -2.72
C VAL A 52 6.18 0.33 -3.70
N PHE A 53 6.37 -0.18 -4.91
CA PHE A 53 5.32 -0.26 -5.92
C PHE A 53 4.53 -1.55 -5.70
N THR A 54 3.21 -1.43 -5.55
CA THR A 54 2.36 -2.60 -5.30
C THR A 54 0.95 -2.40 -5.86
N SER A 55 0.09 -3.40 -5.72
CA SER A 55 -1.32 -3.33 -6.07
C SER A 55 -2.17 -2.90 -4.88
N ILE A 56 -3.28 -2.21 -5.16
CA ILE A 56 -4.33 -1.94 -4.18
C ILE A 56 -4.96 -3.21 -3.59
N PHE A 57 -4.83 -4.35 -4.28
CA PHE A 57 -5.29 -5.65 -3.79
C PHE A 57 -4.30 -6.30 -2.81
N ASP A 58 -3.06 -5.81 -2.77
CA ASP A 58 -2.01 -6.28 -1.86
C ASP A 58 -2.00 -5.49 -0.54
N VAL A 59 -3.00 -4.65 -0.32
CA VAL A 59 -3.18 -3.85 0.89
C VAL A 59 -4.61 -3.90 1.39
N ALA A 60 -4.77 -3.74 2.69
CA ALA A 60 -6.06 -3.63 3.37
C ALA A 60 -6.08 -2.38 4.25
N ILE A 61 -7.23 -1.70 4.29
CA ILE A 61 -7.48 -0.63 5.26
C ILE A 61 -7.59 -1.27 6.65
N LEU A 62 -6.95 -0.66 7.65
CA LEU A 62 -7.05 -1.06 9.06
C LEU A 62 -8.45 -0.82 9.64
#